data_AF-A0A925PKN4-F1
#
_entry.id   AF-A0A925PKN4-F1
#
_cell.length_a   1.000
_cell.length_b   1.000
_cell.length_c   1.000
_cell.angle_alpha   90.00
_cell.angle_beta   90.00
_cell.angle_gamma   90.00
#
_symmetry.space_group_name_H-M   'P 1'
#
loop_
_entity.id
_entity.type
_entity.pdbx_description
1 polymer ?
#
loop_
_entity_poly.entity_id
_entity_poly.type
_entity_poly.pdbx_seq_one_letter_code
_entity_poly.pdbx_strand_id
1 'polypeptide(L)'
;MSKLTGNIQLVSEQGRELTSLRGINELETAEKQRIYTTIIPLRLFELLKISPATLSGLDGLRRVSIIAPRGMGLARIEVKKHPDDLHPVFFLDITDTHYRQMELSFCIISDPSAPRFAVDVDCSGNDNCFTTLGRNIPEEIGAMRAGLFPNQTSRGLRMFGEFFTLFERFVDSLSMDMIVAEPLTYDNAIRYEKYGFDYLNGRRLMEQIDREFAPDGILTARLDGSTPFRMAGMEKSVLGRSWAIHDKIMDEPWEDISIYKLLGADAGVNTFTER
;
A
#
# COMPACT_ATOMS: atom_id res chain seq x y z
N MET A 1 -22.51 13.02 8.49
CA MET A 1 -22.09 14.25 7.78
C MET A 1 -20.66 14.05 7.37
N SER A 2 -20.33 14.37 6.11
CA SER A 2 -18.97 14.25 5.58
C SER A 2 -18.00 15.11 6.39
N LYS A 3 -16.85 14.53 6.75
CA LYS A 3 -15.77 15.20 7.48
C LYS A 3 -14.85 15.99 6.55
N LEU A 4 -14.72 15.54 5.31
CA LEU A 4 -13.89 16.22 4.32
C LEU A 4 -14.67 17.35 3.65
N THR A 5 -14.09 18.54 3.62
CA THR A 5 -14.77 19.73 3.05
C THR A 5 -15.18 19.48 1.60
N GLY A 6 -16.47 19.68 1.31
CA GLY A 6 -17.02 19.53 -0.04
C GLY A 6 -17.10 18.07 -0.52
N ASN A 7 -17.06 17.09 0.39
CA ASN A 7 -17.36 15.71 0.07
C ASN A 7 -18.83 15.39 0.40
N ILE A 8 -19.41 14.41 -0.29
CA ILE A 8 -20.84 14.10 -0.21
C ILE A 8 -21.03 12.65 0.19
N GLN A 9 -22.13 12.38 0.92
CA GLN A 9 -22.53 11.02 1.25
C GLN A 9 -22.80 10.25 -0.05
N LEU A 10 -22.29 9.03 -0.14
CA LEU A 10 -22.54 8.15 -1.26
C LEU A 10 -23.97 7.62 -1.19
N VAL A 11 -24.69 7.76 -2.30
CA VAL A 11 -26.09 7.35 -2.45
C VAL A 11 -26.20 6.52 -3.71
N SER A 12 -26.97 5.43 -3.65
CA SER A 12 -27.26 4.63 -4.83
C SER A 12 -28.19 5.36 -5.81
N GLU A 13 -28.34 4.87 -7.03
CA GLU A 13 -29.29 5.37 -8.03
C GLU A 13 -30.74 5.34 -7.54
N GLN A 14 -31.04 4.47 -6.56
CA GLN A 14 -32.35 4.36 -5.93
C GLN A 14 -32.53 5.30 -4.72
N GLY A 15 -31.56 6.17 -4.44
CA GLY A 15 -31.64 7.11 -3.31
C GLY A 15 -31.27 6.51 -1.96
N ARG A 16 -30.71 5.29 -1.91
CA ARG A 16 -30.29 4.65 -0.66
C ARG A 16 -28.87 5.09 -0.28
N GLU A 17 -28.69 5.58 0.95
CA GLU A 17 -27.36 5.86 1.48
C GLU A 17 -26.51 4.58 1.59
N LEU A 18 -25.27 4.66 1.10
CA LEU A 18 -24.30 3.57 1.15
C LEU A 18 -23.27 3.85 2.25
N THR A 19 -23.13 2.93 3.20
CA THR A 19 -22.28 3.10 4.38
C THR A 19 -21.26 1.98 4.58
N SER A 20 -21.11 1.11 3.60
CA SER A 20 -20.27 -0.10 3.65
C SER A 20 -19.89 -0.56 2.24
N LEU A 21 -18.76 -1.27 2.12
CA LEU A 21 -18.40 -2.00 0.90
C LEU A 21 -19.44 -3.06 0.60
N ARG A 22 -19.95 -3.75 1.63
CA ARG A 22 -21.05 -4.71 1.47
C ARG A 22 -22.27 -4.08 0.79
N GLY A 23 -22.64 -2.87 1.21
CA GLY A 23 -23.74 -2.11 0.60
C GLY A 23 -23.51 -1.79 -0.88
N ILE A 24 -22.29 -1.36 -1.24
CA ILE A 24 -21.91 -1.15 -2.65
C ILE A 24 -21.95 -2.47 -3.43
N ASN A 25 -21.51 -3.55 -2.80
CA ASN A 25 -21.40 -4.86 -3.44
C ASN A 25 -22.75 -5.49 -3.76
N GLU A 26 -23.83 -5.07 -3.11
CA GLU A 26 -25.21 -5.47 -3.46
C GLU A 26 -25.73 -4.79 -4.73
N LEU A 27 -25.14 -3.66 -5.15
CA LEU A 27 -25.62 -2.91 -6.32
C LEU A 27 -25.47 -3.71 -7.62
N GLU A 28 -26.14 -3.21 -8.65
CA GLU A 28 -25.96 -3.69 -10.02
C GLU A 28 -24.55 -3.39 -10.52
N THR A 29 -24.03 -4.30 -11.35
CA THR A 29 -22.62 -4.30 -11.76
C THR A 29 -22.16 -2.96 -12.35
N ALA A 30 -23.00 -2.30 -13.14
CA ALA A 30 -22.64 -1.03 -13.77
C ALA A 30 -22.48 0.12 -12.75
N GLU A 31 -23.38 0.20 -11.78
CA GLU A 31 -23.34 1.22 -10.70
C GLU A 31 -22.15 0.96 -9.77
N LYS A 32 -21.99 -0.29 -9.33
CA LYS A 32 -20.86 -0.75 -8.54
C LYS A 32 -19.52 -0.38 -9.18
N GLN A 33 -19.38 -0.65 -10.49
CA GLN A 33 -18.14 -0.33 -11.21
C GLN A 33 -17.88 1.17 -11.25
N ARG A 34 -18.91 2.00 -11.53
CA ARG A 34 -18.77 3.46 -11.52
C ARG A 34 -18.26 3.98 -10.18
N ILE A 35 -18.76 3.44 -9.06
CA ILE A 35 -18.33 3.82 -7.72
C ILE A 35 -16.86 3.46 -7.51
N TYR A 36 -16.47 2.20 -7.70
CA TYR A 36 -15.10 1.76 -7.44
C TYR A 36 -14.05 2.41 -8.36
N THR A 37 -14.43 2.76 -9.59
CA THR A 37 -13.53 3.47 -10.51
C THR A 37 -13.12 4.85 -10.03
N THR A 38 -13.89 5.48 -9.12
CA THR A 38 -13.55 6.80 -8.55
C THR A 38 -12.30 6.77 -7.66
N ILE A 39 -11.90 5.59 -7.18
CA ILE A 39 -10.72 5.40 -6.34
C ILE A 39 -9.43 5.35 -7.19
N ILE A 40 -9.54 5.08 -8.49
CA ILE A 40 -8.40 4.92 -9.39
C ILE A 40 -7.91 6.31 -9.85
N PRO A 41 -6.61 6.64 -9.69
CA PRO A 41 -6.03 7.89 -10.19
C PRO A 41 -6.31 8.14 -11.68
N LEU A 42 -6.77 9.34 -12.05
CA LEU A 42 -7.07 9.67 -13.45
C LEU A 42 -5.82 9.58 -14.33
N ARG A 43 -4.67 9.97 -13.77
CA ARG A 43 -3.37 9.87 -14.45
C ARG A 43 -3.03 8.44 -14.87
N LEU A 44 -3.56 7.43 -14.18
CA LEU A 44 -3.36 6.02 -14.55
C LEU A 44 -4.13 5.65 -15.82
N PHE A 45 -5.38 6.13 -15.96
CA PHE A 45 -6.17 5.96 -17.18
C PHE A 45 -5.47 6.59 -18.37
N GLU A 46 -4.94 7.80 -18.22
CA GLU A 46 -4.20 8.52 -19.27
C GLU A 46 -2.92 7.76 -19.67
N LEU A 47 -2.10 7.36 -18.68
CA LEU A 47 -0.84 6.65 -18.90
C LEU A 47 -1.04 5.35 -19.68
N LEU A 48 -2.06 4.57 -19.32
CA LEU A 48 -2.35 3.27 -19.93
C LEU A 48 -3.31 3.36 -21.13
N LYS A 49 -3.78 4.58 -21.47
CA LYS A 49 -4.75 4.85 -22.53
C LYS A 49 -6.04 4.02 -22.37
N ILE A 50 -6.54 3.97 -21.14
CA ILE A 50 -7.76 3.26 -20.77
C ILE A 50 -8.92 4.25 -20.81
N SER A 51 -10.03 3.86 -21.45
CA SER A 51 -11.27 4.63 -21.40
C SER A 51 -11.96 4.44 -20.04
N PRO A 52 -12.24 5.52 -19.26
CA PRO A 52 -12.96 5.39 -18.00
C PRO A 52 -14.40 4.87 -18.14
N ALA A 53 -15.01 5.07 -19.31
CA ALA A 53 -16.39 4.64 -19.57
C ALA A 53 -16.51 3.13 -19.86
N THR A 54 -15.53 2.57 -20.58
CA THR A 54 -15.56 1.15 -20.99
C THR A 54 -14.61 0.28 -20.18
N LEU A 55 -13.67 0.89 -19.45
CA LEU A 55 -12.61 0.22 -18.69
C LEU A 55 -11.68 -0.65 -19.56
N SER A 56 -11.65 -0.33 -20.85
CA SER A 56 -10.85 -1.02 -21.88
C SER A 56 -9.78 -0.09 -22.46
N GLY A 57 -8.73 -0.70 -23.00
CA GLY A 57 -7.71 -0.01 -23.79
C GLY A 57 -8.21 0.35 -25.19
N LEU A 58 -7.34 1.00 -25.97
CA LEU A 58 -7.61 1.35 -27.37
C LEU A 58 -7.84 0.14 -28.28
N ASP A 59 -7.35 -1.03 -27.88
CA ASP A 59 -7.56 -2.31 -28.55
C ASP A 59 -8.90 -2.98 -28.19
N GLY A 60 -9.73 -2.33 -27.36
CA GLY A 60 -11.02 -2.82 -26.91
C GLY A 60 -10.93 -3.86 -25.78
N LEU A 61 -9.73 -4.32 -25.43
CA LEU A 61 -9.51 -5.30 -24.39
C LEU A 61 -9.65 -4.67 -23.00
N ARG A 62 -10.33 -5.37 -22.09
CA ARG A 62 -10.57 -4.89 -20.72
C ARG A 62 -9.26 -4.79 -19.94
N ARG A 63 -9.06 -3.68 -19.24
CA ARG A 63 -7.84 -3.40 -18.47
C ARG A 63 -8.08 -3.25 -16.97
N VAL A 64 -9.32 -2.93 -16.57
CA VAL A 64 -9.71 -2.82 -15.16
C VAL A 64 -10.59 -3.99 -14.77
N SER A 65 -10.17 -4.72 -13.74
CA SER A 65 -10.94 -5.76 -13.07
C SER A 65 -11.36 -5.27 -11.68
N ILE A 66 -12.63 -5.45 -11.35
CA ILE A 66 -13.19 -5.11 -10.03
C ILE A 66 -13.83 -6.38 -9.49
N ILE A 67 -13.22 -6.94 -8.45
CA ILE A 67 -13.65 -8.17 -7.79
C ILE A 67 -14.31 -7.76 -6.48
N ALA A 68 -15.63 -7.78 -6.48
CA ALA A 68 -16.46 -7.24 -5.40
C ALA A 68 -17.73 -8.12 -5.25
N PRO A 69 -17.60 -9.31 -4.64
CA PRO A 69 -18.67 -10.29 -4.55
C PRO A 69 -19.86 -9.77 -3.73
N ARG A 70 -21.09 -10.09 -4.17
CA ARG A 70 -22.32 -9.80 -3.40
C ARG A 70 -22.26 -10.45 -2.01
N GLY A 71 -22.80 -9.77 -1.01
CA GLY A 71 -22.79 -10.20 0.39
C GLY A 71 -21.48 -10.02 1.14
N MET A 72 -20.37 -9.71 0.45
CA MET A 72 -19.05 -9.57 1.08
C MET A 72 -18.69 -8.10 1.28
N GLY A 73 -17.97 -7.82 2.37
CA GLY A 73 -17.45 -6.50 2.72
C GLY A 73 -16.06 -6.21 2.14
N LEU A 74 -15.69 -6.82 1.02
CA LEU A 74 -14.36 -6.67 0.42
C LEU A 74 -14.46 -6.18 -1.03
N ALA A 75 -13.43 -5.50 -1.49
CA ALA A 75 -13.27 -5.13 -2.88
C ALA A 75 -11.79 -5.17 -3.28
N ARG A 76 -11.53 -5.80 -4.42
CA ARG A 76 -10.22 -5.79 -5.06
C ARG A 76 -10.31 -5.12 -6.43
N ILE A 77 -9.40 -4.20 -6.69
CA ILE A 77 -9.31 -3.48 -7.97
C ILE A 77 -7.93 -3.76 -8.58
N GLU A 78 -7.92 -4.23 -9.82
CA GLU A 78 -6.71 -4.48 -10.59
C GLU A 78 -6.75 -3.68 -11.89
N VAL A 79 -5.68 -2.95 -12.19
CA VAL A 79 -5.47 -2.32 -13.49
C VAL A 79 -4.21 -2.88 -14.11
N LYS A 80 -4.34 -3.47 -15.29
CA LYS A 80 -3.22 -4.06 -16.04
C LYS A 80 -2.96 -3.29 -17.32
N LYS A 81 -1.71 -3.31 -17.80
CA LYS A 81 -1.36 -2.74 -19.12
C LYS A 81 -1.91 -3.61 -20.25
N HIS A 82 -1.90 -4.92 -20.08
CA HIS A 82 -2.56 -5.94 -20.90
C HIS A 82 -3.26 -6.97 -19.98
N PRO A 83 -4.43 -7.54 -20.31
CA PRO A 83 -5.14 -8.48 -19.44
C PRO A 83 -4.30 -9.73 -19.11
N ASP A 84 -3.47 -10.16 -20.04
CA ASP A 84 -2.58 -11.32 -19.89
C ASP A 84 -1.31 -11.00 -19.09
N ASP A 85 -1.06 -9.74 -18.72
CA ASP A 85 0.06 -9.41 -17.85
C ASP A 85 -0.14 -10.08 -16.48
N LEU A 86 0.90 -10.76 -16.00
CA LEU A 86 0.84 -11.45 -14.71
C LEU A 86 0.63 -10.45 -13.56
N HIS A 87 1.32 -9.31 -13.60
CA HIS A 87 1.31 -8.34 -12.52
C HIS A 87 0.55 -7.06 -12.90
N PRO A 88 -0.36 -6.59 -12.05
CA PRO A 88 -1.05 -5.33 -12.27
C PRO A 88 -0.14 -4.13 -12.07
N VAL A 89 -0.47 -3.06 -12.79
CA VAL A 89 0.10 -1.72 -12.64
C VAL A 89 -0.46 -1.04 -11.39
N PHE A 90 -1.75 -1.28 -11.12
CA PHE A 90 -2.42 -0.84 -9.92
C PHE A 90 -3.16 -2.01 -9.28
N PHE A 91 -2.93 -2.25 -8.01
CA PHE A 91 -3.62 -3.24 -7.20
C PHE A 91 -4.09 -2.57 -5.91
N LEU A 92 -5.37 -2.73 -5.61
CA LEU A 92 -5.96 -2.28 -4.36
C LEU A 92 -6.76 -3.44 -3.77
N ASP A 93 -6.54 -3.71 -2.49
CA ASP A 93 -7.35 -4.65 -1.70
C ASP A 93 -7.81 -3.96 -0.42
N ILE A 94 -9.13 -3.91 -0.24
CA ILE A 94 -9.79 -3.20 0.85
C ILE A 94 -10.95 -4.02 1.41
N THR A 95 -11.17 -3.88 2.72
CA THR A 95 -12.24 -4.56 3.44
C THR A 95 -12.92 -3.59 4.41
N ASP A 96 -14.23 -3.70 4.62
CA ASP A 96 -14.91 -3.01 5.71
C ASP A 96 -14.91 -3.86 6.99
N THR A 97 -14.68 -3.23 8.13
CA THR A 97 -14.67 -3.92 9.42
C THR A 97 -16.03 -3.83 10.10
N HIS A 98 -16.27 -4.74 11.06
CA HIS A 98 -17.47 -4.72 11.91
C HIS A 98 -17.60 -3.43 12.74
N TYR A 99 -16.51 -2.69 12.92
CA TYR A 99 -16.46 -1.41 13.62
C TYR A 99 -16.68 -0.19 12.70
N ARG A 100 -17.14 -0.40 11.46
CA ARG A 100 -17.31 0.65 10.44
C ARG A 100 -16.02 1.40 10.13
N GLN A 101 -14.92 0.67 10.09
CA GLN A 101 -13.62 1.17 9.64
C GLN A 101 -13.34 0.62 8.25
N MET A 102 -12.56 1.35 7.47
CA MET A 102 -12.00 0.84 6.22
C MET A 102 -10.64 0.23 6.50
N GLU A 103 -10.46 -1.04 6.20
CA GLU A 103 -9.16 -1.69 6.20
C GLU A 103 -8.51 -1.56 4.82
N LEU A 104 -7.33 -0.94 4.76
CA LEU A 104 -6.47 -0.89 3.59
C LEU A 104 -5.44 -2.03 3.70
N SER A 105 -5.76 -3.18 3.12
CA SER A 105 -4.89 -4.36 3.19
C SER A 105 -3.69 -4.24 2.24
N PHE A 106 -3.92 -3.80 0.99
CA PHE A 106 -2.84 -3.62 0.01
C PHE A 106 -3.09 -2.47 -0.94
N CYS A 107 -2.02 -1.73 -1.27
CA CYS A 107 -1.99 -0.81 -2.40
C CYS A 107 -0.63 -0.89 -3.11
N ILE A 108 -0.65 -1.28 -4.38
CA ILE A 108 0.55 -1.33 -5.23
C ILE A 108 0.29 -0.43 -6.43
N ILE A 109 1.23 0.47 -6.72
CA ILE A 109 1.21 1.29 -7.93
C ILE A 109 2.61 1.25 -8.57
N SER A 110 2.79 0.36 -9.54
CA SER A 110 4.06 0.05 -10.19
C SER A 110 4.18 0.74 -11.55
N ASP A 111 5.41 1.03 -11.98
CA ASP A 111 5.70 1.50 -13.33
C ASP A 111 5.88 0.28 -14.26
N PRO A 112 4.98 0.06 -15.24
CA PRO A 112 5.07 -1.09 -16.14
C PRO A 112 6.25 -1.04 -17.11
N SER A 113 6.96 0.08 -17.19
CA SER A 113 8.17 0.24 -18.00
C SER A 113 9.46 0.00 -17.21
N ALA A 114 9.38 -0.02 -15.88
CA ALA A 114 10.52 -0.24 -15.02
C ALA A 114 10.91 -1.73 -15.00
N PRO A 115 12.21 -2.04 -14.80
CA PRO A 115 12.63 -3.41 -14.50
C PRO A 115 11.87 -3.98 -13.32
N ARG A 116 11.57 -5.28 -13.40
CA ARG A 116 10.96 -6.06 -12.33
C ARG A 116 12.00 -6.98 -11.70
N PHE A 117 12.05 -7.00 -10.39
CA PHE A 117 12.85 -7.90 -9.58
C PHE A 117 11.94 -8.92 -8.90
N ALA A 118 12.30 -10.19 -8.96
CA ALA A 118 11.48 -11.30 -8.46
C ALA A 118 11.71 -11.54 -6.96
N VAL A 119 11.47 -10.49 -6.17
CA VAL A 119 11.60 -10.49 -4.70
C VAL A 119 10.39 -11.06 -3.97
N ASP A 120 9.28 -11.27 -4.68
CA ASP A 120 8.03 -11.87 -4.23
C ASP A 120 7.98 -13.40 -4.42
N VAL A 121 9.04 -13.98 -4.99
CA VAL A 121 9.17 -15.43 -5.17
C VAL A 121 10.42 -15.96 -4.47
N ASP A 122 10.49 -17.27 -4.25
CA ASP A 122 11.66 -17.99 -3.76
C ASP A 122 12.65 -18.26 -4.91
N CYS A 123 13.77 -18.92 -4.60
CA CYS A 123 14.77 -19.30 -5.61
C CYS A 123 14.28 -20.32 -6.65
N SER A 124 13.12 -20.95 -6.41
CA SER A 124 12.46 -21.90 -7.32
C SER A 124 11.32 -21.25 -8.13
N GLY A 125 11.02 -19.96 -7.89
CA GLY A 125 9.96 -19.23 -8.56
C GLY A 125 8.56 -19.38 -7.93
N ASN A 126 8.45 -19.96 -6.74
CA ASN A 126 7.18 -20.04 -6.01
C ASN A 126 6.94 -18.78 -5.19
N ASP A 127 5.67 -18.41 -4.95
CA ASP A 127 5.31 -17.32 -4.04
C ASP A 127 6.00 -17.50 -2.68
N ASN A 128 6.72 -16.48 -2.22
CA ASN A 128 7.49 -16.57 -0.98
C ASN A 128 6.75 -16.10 0.27
N CYS A 129 5.50 -15.64 0.12
CA CYS A 129 4.65 -15.14 1.20
C CYS A 129 5.37 -14.14 2.11
N PHE A 130 5.89 -13.06 1.53
CA PHE A 130 6.67 -12.03 2.23
C PHE A 130 7.86 -12.62 2.99
N THR A 131 8.62 -13.48 2.31
CA THR A 131 9.80 -14.20 2.82
C THR A 131 9.55 -15.32 3.82
N THR A 132 8.29 -15.59 4.18
CA THR A 132 7.93 -16.70 5.08
C THR A 132 8.35 -18.06 4.51
N LEU A 133 8.26 -18.23 3.18
CA LEU A 133 8.56 -19.48 2.49
C LEU A 133 9.93 -19.49 1.77
N GLY A 134 10.76 -18.47 2.01
CA GLY A 134 12.11 -18.38 1.43
C GLY A 134 12.43 -16.99 0.87
N ARG A 135 13.69 -16.77 0.47
CA ARG A 135 14.13 -15.49 -0.12
C ARG A 135 14.82 -15.72 -1.45
N ASN A 136 14.63 -14.79 -2.38
CA ASN A 136 15.40 -14.71 -3.61
C ASN A 136 16.49 -13.64 -3.48
N ILE A 137 17.57 -13.99 -2.78
CA ILE A 137 18.66 -13.06 -2.40
C ILE A 137 19.29 -12.35 -3.62
N PRO A 138 19.58 -12.99 -4.76
CA PRO A 138 20.10 -12.29 -5.93
C PRO A 138 19.19 -11.17 -6.43
N GLU A 139 17.88 -11.41 -6.47
CA GLU A 139 16.88 -10.42 -6.90
C GLU A 139 16.71 -9.30 -5.86
N GLU A 140 16.76 -9.61 -4.56
CA GLU A 140 16.74 -8.60 -3.50
C GLU A 140 17.96 -7.67 -3.57
N ILE A 141 19.16 -8.22 -3.82
CA ILE A 141 20.37 -7.40 -4.03
C ILE A 141 20.20 -6.51 -5.28
N GLY A 142 19.62 -7.04 -6.36
CA GLY A 142 19.29 -6.29 -7.57
C GLY A 142 18.32 -5.13 -7.29
N ALA A 143 17.22 -5.42 -6.59
CA ALA A 143 16.20 -4.45 -6.20
C ALA A 143 16.78 -3.34 -5.31
N MET A 144 17.55 -3.71 -4.28
CA MET A 144 18.23 -2.76 -3.40
C MET A 144 19.15 -1.82 -4.18
N ARG A 145 19.97 -2.35 -5.11
CA ARG A 145 20.86 -1.56 -5.96
C ARG A 145 20.10 -0.64 -6.92
N ALA A 146 18.88 -1.02 -7.32
CA ALA A 146 17.97 -0.19 -8.10
C ALA A 146 17.23 0.87 -7.26
N GLY A 147 17.48 0.92 -5.94
CA GLY A 147 16.84 1.87 -5.02
C GLY A 147 15.42 1.50 -4.61
N LEU A 148 15.07 0.21 -4.70
CA LEU A 148 13.76 -0.30 -4.27
C LEU A 148 13.81 -0.75 -2.81
N PHE A 149 12.67 -0.63 -2.12
CA PHE A 149 12.49 -1.12 -0.76
C PHE A 149 12.32 -2.65 -0.72
N PRO A 150 12.42 -3.29 0.46
CA PRO A 150 12.08 -4.71 0.60
C PRO A 150 10.69 -5.03 0.06
N ASN A 151 10.52 -6.22 -0.54
CA ASN A 151 9.29 -6.69 -1.18
C ASN A 151 8.77 -5.83 -2.36
N GLN A 152 9.47 -4.74 -2.74
CA GLN A 152 9.10 -3.93 -3.88
C GLN A 152 9.65 -4.54 -5.18
N THR A 153 8.76 -5.08 -6.01
CA THR A 153 9.14 -5.74 -7.27
C THR A 153 9.54 -4.77 -8.38
N SER A 154 9.00 -3.56 -8.40
CA SER A 154 9.30 -2.54 -9.42
C SER A 154 9.20 -1.13 -8.85
N ARG A 155 9.85 -0.18 -9.52
CA ARG A 155 9.71 1.25 -9.20
C ARG A 155 8.25 1.67 -9.33
N GLY A 156 7.77 2.50 -8.42
CA GLY A 156 6.40 3.02 -8.45
C GLY A 156 6.23 4.28 -9.31
N LEU A 157 4.98 4.55 -9.72
CA LEU A 157 4.61 5.72 -10.54
C LEU A 157 4.50 7.04 -9.76
N ARG A 158 4.78 7.06 -8.44
CA ARG A 158 4.58 8.22 -7.56
C ARG A 158 3.14 8.76 -7.62
N MET A 159 2.15 7.88 -7.54
CA MET A 159 0.71 8.21 -7.54
C MET A 159 0.03 7.96 -6.19
N PHE A 160 0.76 7.48 -5.18
CA PHE A 160 0.12 7.08 -3.91
C PHE A 160 -0.63 8.25 -3.25
N GLY A 161 -0.09 9.48 -3.26
CA GLY A 161 -0.81 10.64 -2.71
C GLY A 161 -2.08 11.01 -3.47
N GLU A 162 -2.11 10.83 -4.79
CA GLU A 162 -3.30 11.05 -5.62
C GLU A 162 -4.36 9.98 -5.29
N PHE A 163 -3.95 8.71 -5.31
CA PHE A 163 -4.79 7.60 -4.88
C PHE A 163 -5.35 7.81 -3.46
N PHE A 164 -4.49 8.15 -2.50
CA PHE A 164 -4.87 8.23 -1.11
C PHE A 164 -5.89 9.36 -0.86
N THR A 165 -5.75 10.48 -1.58
CA THR A 165 -6.76 11.56 -1.55
C THR A 165 -8.13 11.09 -2.05
N LEU A 166 -8.16 10.33 -3.15
CA LEU A 166 -9.40 9.73 -3.68
C LEU A 166 -9.97 8.71 -2.70
N PHE A 167 -9.10 7.91 -2.09
CA PHE A 167 -9.47 6.89 -1.13
C PHE A 167 -10.07 7.49 0.15
N GLU A 168 -9.46 8.51 0.74
CA GLU A 168 -10.03 9.21 1.91
C GLU A 168 -11.42 9.79 1.60
N ARG A 169 -11.61 10.37 0.42
CA ARG A 169 -12.93 10.84 -0.04
C ARG A 169 -13.93 9.70 -0.19
N PHE A 170 -13.52 8.57 -0.74
CA PHE A 170 -14.36 7.39 -0.85
C PHE A 170 -14.78 6.86 0.52
N VAL A 171 -13.85 6.74 1.47
CA VAL A 171 -14.14 6.28 2.84
C VAL A 171 -15.07 7.25 3.56
N ASP A 172 -14.82 8.55 3.47
CA ASP A 172 -15.70 9.58 4.04
C ASP A 172 -17.10 9.57 3.42
N SER A 173 -17.20 9.27 2.12
CA SER A 173 -18.49 9.14 1.43
C SER A 173 -19.32 7.96 1.93
N LEU A 174 -18.69 6.96 2.56
CA LEU A 174 -19.35 5.85 3.24
C LEU A 174 -19.70 6.16 4.70
N SER A 175 -19.56 7.41 5.15
CA SER A 175 -19.71 7.78 6.57
C SER A 175 -18.85 6.90 7.49
N MET A 176 -17.65 6.54 7.05
CA MET A 176 -16.63 5.89 7.86
C MET A 176 -15.62 6.94 8.31
N ASP A 177 -15.13 6.78 9.54
CA ASP A 177 -14.32 7.81 10.20
C ASP A 177 -12.82 7.51 10.21
N MET A 178 -12.46 6.27 9.92
CA MET A 178 -11.14 5.73 10.15
C MET A 178 -10.74 4.73 9.07
N ILE A 179 -9.49 4.85 8.63
CA ILE A 179 -8.79 3.84 7.84
C ILE A 179 -7.81 3.12 8.78
N VAL A 180 -7.75 1.80 8.71
CA VAL A 180 -6.77 0.97 9.42
C VAL A 180 -5.93 0.19 8.41
N ALA A 181 -4.68 -0.12 8.74
CA ALA A 181 -3.81 -0.90 7.87
C ALA A 181 -2.71 -1.61 8.67
N GLU A 182 -2.16 -2.65 8.08
CA GLU A 182 -0.87 -3.22 8.47
C GLU A 182 0.19 -2.75 7.46
N PRO A 183 1.28 -2.11 7.90
CA PRO A 183 2.28 -1.57 6.97
C PRO A 183 3.13 -2.64 6.27
N LEU A 184 3.24 -3.85 6.84
CA LEU A 184 4.02 -5.00 6.33
C LEU A 184 5.54 -4.80 6.25
N THR A 185 6.03 -3.57 6.09
CA THR A 185 7.46 -3.24 6.11
C THR A 185 7.71 -1.91 6.83
N TYR A 186 8.92 -1.74 7.36
CA TYR A 186 9.34 -0.51 8.04
C TYR A 186 9.18 0.74 7.17
N ASP A 187 9.54 0.68 5.87
CA ASP A 187 9.40 1.83 4.98
C ASP A 187 7.95 2.24 4.74
N ASN A 188 7.03 1.27 4.70
CA ASN A 188 5.61 1.55 4.55
C ASN A 188 5.08 2.24 5.80
N ALA A 189 5.47 1.80 7.00
CA ALA A 189 5.08 2.48 8.25
C ALA A 189 5.51 3.95 8.24
N ILE A 190 6.79 4.24 7.92
CA ILE A 190 7.29 5.62 7.77
C ILE A 190 6.58 6.37 6.64
N ARG A 191 6.21 5.70 5.55
CA ARG A 191 5.45 6.33 4.46
C ARG A 191 4.06 6.73 4.93
N TYR A 192 3.36 5.87 5.66
CA TYR A 192 2.01 6.14 6.16
C TYR A 192 1.98 7.27 7.19
N GLU A 193 3.01 7.41 8.04
CA GLU A 193 3.16 8.58 8.92
C GLU A 193 3.06 9.90 8.15
N LYS A 194 3.69 9.98 6.96
CA LYS A 194 3.63 11.17 6.08
C LYS A 194 2.25 11.44 5.48
N TYR A 195 1.33 10.48 5.56
CA TYR A 195 -0.08 10.63 5.20
C TYR A 195 -0.98 10.83 6.44
N GLY A 196 -0.37 11.09 7.60
CA GLY A 196 -1.03 11.43 8.85
C GLY A 196 -1.63 10.23 9.59
N PHE A 197 -1.09 9.03 9.37
CA PHE A 197 -1.40 7.87 10.20
C PHE A 197 -0.72 7.97 11.57
N ASP A 198 -1.37 7.43 12.59
CA ASP A 198 -0.79 7.09 13.89
C ASP A 198 -0.83 5.56 14.06
N TYR A 199 -0.34 5.07 15.20
CA TYR A 199 -0.24 3.66 15.50
C TYR A 199 -1.31 3.21 16.48
N LEU A 200 -2.01 2.13 16.15
CA LEU A 200 -2.77 1.35 17.13
C LEU A 200 -1.80 0.52 17.98
N ASN A 201 -0.80 -0.08 17.32
CA ASN A 201 0.30 -0.80 17.97
C ASN A 201 1.61 -0.55 17.21
N GLY A 202 2.75 -0.59 17.91
CA GLY A 202 4.07 -0.54 17.30
C GLY A 202 4.82 0.80 17.35
N ARG A 203 4.18 1.90 17.78
CA ARG A 203 4.84 3.23 17.87
C ARG A 203 6.15 3.21 18.66
N ARG A 204 6.12 2.59 19.85
CA ARG A 204 7.30 2.48 20.71
C ARG A 204 8.44 1.71 20.03
N LEU A 205 8.12 0.68 19.25
CA LEU A 205 9.12 -0.06 18.49
C LEU A 205 9.76 0.83 17.42
N MET A 206 8.95 1.58 16.67
CA MET A 206 9.45 2.50 15.65
C MET A 206 10.36 3.59 16.25
N GLU A 207 9.95 4.19 17.37
CA GLU A 207 10.77 5.16 18.13
C GLU A 207 12.05 4.54 18.71
N GLN A 208 12.02 3.25 19.09
CA GLN A 208 13.19 2.51 19.54
C GLN A 208 14.16 2.29 18.38
N ILE A 209 13.65 1.84 17.22
CA ILE A 209 14.44 1.65 16.00
C ILE A 209 15.19 2.93 15.61
N ASP A 210 14.54 4.09 15.61
CA ASP A 210 15.21 5.37 15.31
C ASP A 210 16.34 5.70 16.29
N ARG A 211 16.13 5.35 17.56
CA ARG A 211 17.12 5.55 18.61
C ARG A 211 18.29 4.59 18.48
N GLU A 212 18.06 3.36 18.07
CA GLU A 212 19.11 2.34 17.93
C GLU A 212 19.90 2.47 16.62
N PHE A 213 19.35 3.15 15.61
CA PHE A 213 20.09 3.61 14.43
C PHE A 213 20.76 4.98 14.64
N ALA A 214 20.75 5.53 15.86
CA ALA A 214 21.55 6.70 16.22
C ALA A 214 23.06 6.41 16.17
N PRO A 215 23.91 7.46 16.13
CA PRO A 215 25.30 7.31 16.55
C PRO A 215 25.37 6.57 17.89
N ASP A 216 26.27 5.60 18.01
CA ASP A 216 26.47 4.73 19.18
C ASP A 216 25.30 3.79 19.52
N GLY A 217 24.25 3.74 18.69
CA GLY A 217 23.14 2.81 18.85
C GLY A 217 23.51 1.37 18.47
N ILE A 218 22.82 0.39 19.07
CA ILE A 218 23.13 -1.03 18.88
C ILE A 218 22.90 -1.49 17.43
N LEU A 219 21.86 -0.99 16.74
CA LEU A 219 21.62 -1.35 15.34
C LEU A 219 22.65 -0.73 14.41
N THR A 220 23.13 0.49 14.71
CA THR A 220 24.27 1.09 13.99
C THR A 220 25.54 0.25 14.16
N ALA A 221 25.84 -0.21 15.37
CA ALA A 221 27.00 -1.07 15.64
C ALA A 221 26.92 -2.43 14.92
N ARG A 222 25.70 -2.91 14.62
CA ARG A 222 25.44 -4.14 13.85
C ARG A 222 25.55 -3.97 12.33
N LEU A 223 25.76 -2.74 11.82
CA LEU A 223 26.06 -2.50 10.41
C LEU A 223 27.54 -2.82 10.11
N ASP A 224 27.88 -4.09 10.26
CA ASP A 224 29.24 -4.64 10.19
C ASP A 224 29.70 -5.05 8.78
N GLY A 225 28.83 -4.89 7.78
CA GLY A 225 29.10 -5.31 6.39
C GLY A 225 29.08 -6.82 6.16
N SER A 226 28.56 -7.62 7.10
CA SER A 226 28.42 -9.07 6.95
C SER A 226 27.53 -9.49 5.77
N THR A 227 26.55 -8.65 5.41
CA THR A 227 25.72 -8.82 4.22
C THR A 227 25.66 -7.50 3.44
N PRO A 228 25.30 -7.53 2.13
CA PRO A 228 25.03 -6.32 1.38
C PRO A 228 23.96 -5.41 2.01
N PHE A 229 23.09 -5.96 2.88
CA PHE A 229 22.00 -5.28 3.57
C PHE A 229 22.41 -4.70 4.94
N ARG A 230 23.68 -4.83 5.35
CA ARG A 230 24.21 -4.37 6.65
C ARG A 230 25.44 -3.47 6.49
N MET A 231 25.55 -2.77 5.37
CA MET A 231 26.68 -1.88 5.11
C MET A 231 26.59 -0.61 5.96
N ALA A 232 27.74 -0.10 6.40
CA ALA A 232 27.82 1.21 7.05
C ALA A 232 27.21 2.31 6.15
N GLY A 233 26.45 3.24 6.76
CA GLY A 233 25.71 4.29 6.07
C GLY A 233 24.23 3.96 5.86
N MET A 234 23.81 2.70 6.03
CA MET A 234 22.40 2.31 5.92
C MET A 234 21.50 2.95 6.99
N GLU A 235 22.06 3.31 8.15
CA GLU A 235 21.38 4.00 9.23
C GLU A 235 20.85 5.40 8.84
N LYS A 236 21.37 5.99 7.75
CA LYS A 236 21.09 7.37 7.33
C LYS A 236 19.83 7.53 6.49
N SER A 237 19.23 6.43 6.05
CA SER A 237 18.07 6.48 5.16
C SER A 237 17.04 5.44 5.53
N VAL A 238 15.76 5.75 5.28
CA VAL A 238 14.66 4.78 5.42
C VAL A 238 14.95 3.54 4.57
N LEU A 239 15.49 3.70 3.36
CA LEU A 239 15.85 2.61 2.46
C LEU A 239 16.85 1.64 3.10
N GLY A 240 17.97 2.18 3.62
CA GLY A 240 19.01 1.37 4.26
C GLY A 240 18.50 0.67 5.52
N ARG A 241 17.79 1.39 6.40
CA ARG A 241 17.20 0.79 7.62
C ARG A 241 16.22 -0.32 7.28
N SER A 242 15.38 -0.14 6.26
CA SER A 242 14.41 -1.16 5.85
C SER A 242 15.07 -2.43 5.38
N TRP A 243 16.14 -2.34 4.58
CA TRP A 243 16.90 -3.51 4.15
C TRP A 243 17.62 -4.20 5.30
N ALA A 244 18.20 -3.45 6.24
CA ALA A 244 18.84 -4.02 7.42
C ALA A 244 17.82 -4.74 8.32
N ILE A 245 16.64 -4.15 8.53
CA ILE A 245 15.52 -4.76 9.29
C ILE A 245 15.02 -6.02 8.58
N HIS A 246 14.80 -5.96 7.26
CA HIS A 246 14.43 -7.12 6.42
C HIS A 246 15.46 -8.24 6.52
N ASP A 247 16.75 -7.88 6.61
CA ASP A 247 17.85 -8.82 6.83
C ASP A 247 18.02 -9.24 8.29
N LYS A 248 17.03 -8.99 9.15
CA LYS A 248 16.96 -9.43 10.55
C LYS A 248 18.13 -8.91 11.39
N ILE A 249 18.44 -7.62 11.29
CA ILE A 249 19.45 -6.96 12.13
C ILE A 249 19.01 -6.82 13.60
N MET A 250 17.71 -6.84 13.87
CA MET A 250 17.12 -6.72 15.21
C MET A 250 17.12 -8.07 15.95
N ASP A 251 17.06 -8.02 17.29
CA ASP A 251 16.94 -9.24 18.12
C ASP A 251 15.53 -9.84 18.05
N GLU A 252 14.53 -8.98 18.02
CA GLU A 252 13.11 -9.33 17.85
C GLU A 252 12.67 -9.02 16.41
N PRO A 253 11.75 -9.82 15.84
CA PRO A 253 11.24 -9.56 14.50
C PRO A 253 10.43 -8.26 14.47
N TRP A 254 10.41 -7.61 13.32
CA TRP A 254 9.54 -6.46 13.08
C TRP A 254 8.13 -6.96 12.76
N GLU A 255 7.32 -7.14 13.78
CA GLU A 255 5.98 -7.75 13.70
C GLU A 255 4.96 -6.95 14.55
N ASP A 256 3.68 -7.31 14.47
CA ASP A 256 2.57 -6.74 15.25
C ASP A 256 2.34 -5.22 15.10
N ILE A 257 2.71 -4.65 13.95
CA ILE A 257 2.49 -3.23 13.67
C ILE A 257 1.13 -3.01 13.03
N SER A 258 0.31 -2.17 13.65
CA SER A 258 -0.98 -1.74 13.10
C SER A 258 -1.11 -0.23 13.21
N ILE A 259 -1.60 0.39 12.14
CA ILE A 259 -1.72 1.84 12.02
C ILE A 259 -3.16 2.24 11.72
N TYR A 260 -3.50 3.48 12.05
CA TYR A 260 -4.79 4.05 11.74
C TYR A 260 -4.68 5.50 11.29
N LYS A 261 -5.65 5.94 10.49
CA LYS A 261 -5.82 7.31 10.02
C LYS A 261 -7.24 7.76 10.34
N LEU A 262 -7.38 8.85 11.07
CA LEU A 262 -8.66 9.55 11.22
C LEU A 262 -8.86 10.48 10.03
N LEU A 263 -10.03 10.41 9.40
CA LEU A 263 -10.31 11.25 8.24
C LEU A 263 -10.36 12.73 8.63
N GLY A 264 -9.68 13.57 7.86
CA GLY A 264 -9.59 15.01 8.07
C GLY A 264 -8.62 15.44 9.18
N ALA A 265 -7.87 14.52 9.78
CA ALA A 265 -6.86 14.82 10.81
C ALA A 265 -5.49 14.32 10.38
N ASP A 266 -4.43 15.08 10.67
CA ASP A 266 -3.05 14.63 10.57
C ASP A 266 -2.52 14.33 11.97
N ALA A 267 -2.03 13.11 12.21
CA ALA A 267 -1.49 12.71 13.49
C ALA A 267 -0.15 13.39 13.83
N GLY A 268 0.58 13.89 12.83
CA GLY A 268 1.88 14.55 13.01
C GLY A 268 2.97 13.61 13.56
N VAL A 269 2.81 12.30 13.39
CA VAL A 269 3.80 11.32 13.83
C VAL A 269 5.00 11.34 12.89
N ASN A 270 6.19 11.29 13.47
CA ASN A 270 7.44 11.12 12.73
C ASN A 270 8.39 10.26 13.58
N THR A 271 8.54 8.99 13.21
CA THR A 271 9.45 8.06 13.88
C THR A 271 10.74 7.82 13.11
N PHE A 272 11.01 8.61 12.07
CA PHE A 272 12.30 8.64 11.38
C PHE A 272 12.88 10.06 11.44
N THR A 273 13.81 10.28 12.36
CA THR A 273 14.46 11.59 12.48
C THR A 273 15.54 11.71 11.40
N GLU A 274 15.35 12.59 10.42
CA GLU A 274 16.40 12.95 9.46
C GLU A 274 17.58 13.58 10.23
N ARG A 275 18.79 13.01 10.06
CA ARG A 275 20.02 13.42 10.74
C ARG A 275 21.14 13.67 9.74
#